data_AF-A0A662BD73-F1
#
_entry.id   AF-A0A662BD73-F1
#
_cell.length_a   1.000
_cell.length_b   1.000
_cell.length_c   1.000
_cell.angle_alpha   90.00
_cell.angle_beta   90.00
_cell.angle_gamma   90.00
#
_symmetry.space_group_name_H-M   'P 1'
#
loop_
_entity.id
_entity.type
_entity.pdbx_description
1 polymer ?
#
loop_
_entity_poly.entity_id
_entity_poly.type
_entity_poly.pdbx_seq_one_letter_code
_entity_poly.pdbx_strand_id
1 'polypeptide(L)'
;AFPSTFLTGDIFFRTDLNTIYVRKSASWEPIGGSGAVDTGGVIATSTTTIPFGFFECNGAAISRTTYATLFATISTTFGNGNGSTTFNLPDLRGEFIRGFDNARGVDSGRGFGTFQADAFKSHTHSYVGTLAPATGLDSGFGATTTGKTTGAAGGSETRPRNIAMTYIIKY
;
A
#
# COMPACT_ATOMS: atom_id res chain seq x y z
N ALA A 1 -23.91 25.94 13.19
CA ALA A 1 -22.79 26.88 13.05
C ALA A 1 -22.03 26.96 14.37
N PHE A 2 -20.75 27.33 14.37
CA PHE A 2 -20.01 27.54 15.61
C PHE A 2 -20.48 28.83 16.31
N PRO A 3 -20.40 28.92 17.65
CA PRO A 3 -20.68 30.14 18.40
C PRO A 3 -19.81 31.31 17.91
N SER A 4 -20.34 32.52 17.94
CA SER A 4 -19.62 33.76 17.58
C SER A 4 -18.83 34.36 18.75
N THR A 5 -19.20 34.01 19.98
CA THR A 5 -18.47 34.32 21.21
C THR A 5 -17.84 33.04 21.76
N PHE A 6 -16.55 33.09 22.07
CA PHE A 6 -15.79 31.94 22.55
C PHE A 6 -14.51 32.38 23.26
N LEU A 7 -14.04 31.54 24.18
CA LEU A 7 -12.72 31.59 24.78
C LEU A 7 -11.92 30.35 24.38
N THR A 8 -10.60 30.46 24.43
CA THR A 8 -9.73 29.27 24.29
C THR A 8 -10.03 28.30 25.44
N GLY A 9 -10.29 27.03 25.11
CA GLY A 9 -10.70 26.00 26.06
C GLY A 9 -12.20 25.69 26.06
N ASP A 10 -13.04 26.48 25.39
CA ASP A 10 -14.47 26.19 25.29
C ASP A 10 -14.73 24.86 24.58
N ILE A 11 -15.73 24.12 25.06
CA ILE A 11 -16.21 22.87 24.46
C ILE A 11 -17.57 23.12 23.80
N PHE A 12 -17.75 22.67 22.56
CA PHE A 12 -18.99 22.81 21.82
C PHE A 12 -19.37 21.54 21.07
N PHE A 13 -20.59 21.05 21.28
CA PHE A 13 -21.11 19.90 20.55
C PHE A 13 -21.90 20.35 19.31
N ARG A 14 -21.45 19.94 18.12
CA ARG A 14 -22.22 20.12 16.89
C ARG A 14 -23.13 18.93 16.68
N THR A 15 -24.42 19.14 16.93
CA THR A 15 -25.47 18.11 16.77
C THR A 15 -25.61 17.64 15.32
N ASP A 16 -25.41 18.53 14.34
CA ASP A 16 -25.48 18.21 12.92
C ASP A 16 -24.28 17.39 12.43
N LEU A 17 -23.15 17.48 13.13
CA LEU A 17 -21.93 16.69 12.85
C LEU A 17 -21.72 15.57 13.88
N ASN A 18 -22.63 15.44 14.87
CA ASN A 18 -22.53 14.54 16.01
C ASN A 18 -21.12 14.49 16.65
N THR A 19 -20.45 15.64 16.76
CA THR A 19 -19.04 15.72 17.15
C THR A 19 -18.83 16.82 18.18
N ILE A 20 -18.02 16.52 19.22
CA ILE A 20 -17.58 17.50 20.22
C ILE A 20 -16.38 18.26 19.67
N TYR A 21 -16.31 19.57 19.86
CA TYR A 21 -15.20 20.44 19.47
C TYR A 21 -14.62 21.14 20.70
N VAL A 22 -13.31 21.40 20.69
CA VAL A 22 -12.60 22.30 21.60
C VAL A 22 -12.11 23.52 20.85
N ARG A 23 -12.20 24.69 21.47
CA ARG A 23 -11.60 25.91 20.94
C ARG A 23 -10.11 25.95 21.29
N LYS A 24 -9.23 25.79 20.30
CA LYS A 24 -7.78 26.07 20.44
C LYS A 24 -7.49 27.42 19.80
N SER A 25 -7.01 28.38 20.61
CA SER A 25 -6.71 29.75 20.17
C SER A 25 -7.83 30.37 19.30
N ALA A 26 -7.66 30.37 17.97
CA ALA A 26 -8.59 30.94 17.00
C ALA A 26 -9.31 29.90 16.09
N SER A 27 -9.21 28.59 16.36
CA SER A 27 -9.90 27.51 15.62
C SER A 27 -10.72 26.58 16.52
N TRP A 28 -11.84 26.08 15.98
CA TRP A 28 -12.59 24.98 16.60
C TRP A 28 -12.06 23.66 16.05
N GLU A 29 -11.60 22.77 16.92
CA GLU A 29 -11.03 21.47 16.56
C GLU A 29 -11.86 20.33 17.18
N PRO A 30 -12.18 19.24 16.47
CA PRO A 30 -12.99 18.16 17.03
C PRO A 30 -12.23 17.38 18.13
N ILE A 31 -12.80 17.30 19.33
CA ILE A 31 -12.39 16.36 20.39
C ILE A 31 -12.94 14.98 19.98
N GLY A 32 -12.03 14.07 19.65
CA GLY A 32 -12.35 12.77 19.05
C GLY A 32 -11.90 12.62 17.60
N GLY A 33 -11.33 13.67 17.00
CA GLY A 33 -10.66 13.60 15.68
C GLY A 33 -9.19 13.15 15.72
N SER A 34 -8.56 13.12 16.91
CA SER A 34 -7.16 12.71 17.12
C SER A 34 -7.01 11.38 17.88
N GLY A 35 -7.97 10.46 17.76
CA GLY A 35 -8.05 9.29 18.64
C GLY A 35 -8.02 7.91 17.98
N ALA A 36 -8.00 7.80 16.65
CA ALA A 36 -8.00 6.47 15.99
C ALA A 36 -6.80 6.24 15.07
N VAL A 37 -6.26 7.28 14.43
CA VAL A 37 -5.14 7.18 13.48
C VAL A 37 -4.31 8.46 13.58
N ASP A 38 -3.03 8.33 13.93
CA ASP A 38 -2.08 9.44 13.96
C ASP A 38 -1.75 9.93 12.54
N THR A 39 -1.33 11.19 12.41
CA THR A 39 -0.84 11.73 11.12
C THR A 39 0.25 10.84 10.54
N GLY A 40 0.15 10.49 9.26
CA GLY A 40 1.01 9.51 8.58
C GLY A 40 0.54 8.06 8.71
N GLY A 41 -0.41 7.78 9.59
CA GLY A 41 -1.06 6.48 9.68
C GLY A 41 -1.87 6.17 8.43
N VAL A 42 -1.68 4.94 7.92
CA VAL A 42 -2.38 4.40 6.74
C VAL A 42 -3.38 3.36 7.19
N ILE A 43 -4.63 3.49 6.73
CA ILE A 43 -5.70 2.51 6.98
C ILE A 43 -6.40 2.15 5.67
N ALA A 44 -7.01 0.96 5.64
CA ALA A 44 -7.93 0.58 4.58
C ALA A 44 -9.34 1.09 4.90
N THR A 45 -10.03 1.66 3.92
CA THR A 45 -11.45 2.03 4.01
C THR A 45 -12.26 1.23 2.99
N SER A 46 -13.51 0.91 3.36
CA SER A 46 -14.49 0.25 2.50
C SER A 46 -15.22 1.21 1.54
N THR A 47 -14.84 2.49 1.54
CA THR A 47 -15.45 3.55 0.71
C THR A 47 -14.54 3.99 -0.42
N THR A 48 -15.13 4.47 -1.51
CA THR A 48 -14.42 5.17 -2.58
C THR A 48 -14.36 6.68 -2.35
N THR A 49 -15.29 7.22 -1.56
CA THR A 49 -15.22 8.62 -1.10
C THR A 49 -14.25 8.73 0.07
N ILE A 50 -13.26 9.60 -0.08
CA ILE A 50 -12.22 9.84 0.93
C ILE A 50 -12.79 10.73 2.05
N PRO A 51 -12.76 10.27 3.32
CA PRO A 51 -13.21 11.07 4.45
C PRO A 51 -12.36 12.34 4.64
N PHE A 52 -12.97 13.41 5.17
CA PHE A 52 -12.22 14.60 5.55
C PHE A 52 -11.10 14.27 6.54
N GLY A 53 -9.93 14.89 6.35
CA GLY A 53 -8.76 14.63 7.18
C GLY A 53 -7.91 13.45 6.70
N PHE A 54 -8.19 12.89 5.53
CA PHE A 54 -7.38 11.86 4.88
C PHE A 54 -7.14 12.18 3.40
N PHE A 55 -6.06 11.62 2.85
CA PHE A 55 -5.84 11.49 1.42
C PHE A 55 -5.90 10.04 0.99
N GLU A 56 -6.28 9.79 -0.26
CA GLU A 56 -6.00 8.50 -0.90
C GLU A 56 -4.47 8.33 -1.05
N CYS A 57 -3.98 7.11 -0.83
CA CYS A 57 -2.60 6.73 -1.14
C CYS A 57 -2.44 6.46 -2.64
N ASN A 58 -2.42 7.52 -3.45
CA ASN A 58 -2.41 7.46 -4.92
C ASN A 58 -1.17 8.12 -5.56
N GLY A 59 -0.10 8.35 -4.80
CA GLY A 59 1.14 8.91 -5.31
C GLY A 59 1.12 10.42 -5.58
N ALA A 60 0.03 11.12 -5.27
CA ALA A 60 -0.08 12.55 -5.55
C ALA A 60 0.99 13.38 -4.82
N ALA A 61 1.48 14.43 -5.49
CA ALA A 61 2.36 15.41 -4.89
C ALA A 61 1.52 16.50 -4.18
N ILE A 62 1.75 16.69 -2.88
CA ILE A 62 1.01 17.64 -2.05
C ILE A 62 1.93 18.67 -1.37
N SER A 63 1.37 19.80 -0.96
CA SER A 63 2.12 20.93 -0.41
C SER A 63 2.77 20.61 0.95
N ARG A 64 4.09 20.88 1.06
CA ARG A 64 4.83 20.77 2.33
C ARG A 64 4.36 21.78 3.38
N THR A 65 3.95 22.98 2.96
CA THR A 65 3.53 24.03 3.89
C THR A 65 2.10 23.83 4.38
N THR A 66 1.20 23.41 3.49
CA THR A 66 -0.21 23.15 3.83
C THR A 66 -0.33 21.91 4.71
N TYR A 67 0.47 20.87 4.45
CA TYR A 67 0.44 19.59 5.17
C TYR A 67 1.76 19.37 5.93
N ALA A 68 2.21 20.37 6.67
CA ALA A 68 3.51 20.38 7.35
C ALA A 68 3.68 19.25 8.36
N THR A 69 2.62 18.89 9.11
CA THR A 69 2.65 17.77 10.06
C THR A 69 2.88 16.44 9.33
N LEU A 70 2.15 16.19 8.24
CA LEU A 70 2.33 14.98 7.44
C LEU A 70 3.72 14.94 6.79
N PHE A 71 4.21 16.07 6.27
CA PHE A 71 5.56 16.16 5.72
C PHE A 71 6.63 15.87 6.79
N ALA A 72 6.46 16.37 8.02
CA ALA A 72 7.37 16.08 9.12
C ALA A 72 7.37 14.58 9.48
N THR A 73 6.23 13.89 9.34
CA THR A 73 6.11 12.45 9.62
C THR A 73 6.72 11.57 8.54
N ILE A 74 6.35 11.75 7.26
CA ILE A 74 6.73 10.80 6.19
C ILE A 74 7.87 11.33 5.29
N SER A 75 8.17 12.63 5.38
CA SER A 75 9.17 13.32 4.57
C SER A 75 9.00 13.02 3.08
N THR A 76 10.08 12.70 2.37
CA THR A 76 10.09 12.36 0.94
C THR A 76 10.21 10.86 0.70
N THR A 77 9.84 10.01 1.67
CA THR A 77 9.95 8.54 1.57
C THR A 77 9.32 7.99 0.28
N PHE A 78 8.19 8.57 -0.12
CA PHE A 78 7.42 8.14 -1.31
C PHE A 78 7.65 9.04 -2.54
N GLY A 79 8.63 9.93 -2.48
CA GLY A 79 9.01 10.81 -3.58
C GLY A 79 9.16 12.27 -3.15
N ASN A 80 10.04 12.98 -3.86
CA ASN A 80 10.43 14.34 -3.53
C ASN A 80 9.42 15.41 -3.96
N GLY A 81 8.31 15.05 -4.60
CA GLY A 81 7.44 16.00 -5.27
C GLY A 81 8.20 16.74 -6.37
N ASN A 82 8.07 18.06 -6.38
CA ASN A 82 8.84 18.95 -7.25
C ASN A 82 10.24 19.29 -6.71
N GLY A 83 10.69 18.63 -5.63
CA GLY A 83 12.00 18.85 -5.01
C GLY A 83 12.08 20.08 -4.09
N SER A 84 11.02 20.89 -3.98
CA SER A 84 11.06 22.14 -3.20
C SER A 84 9.82 22.32 -2.31
N THR A 85 8.64 22.48 -2.91
CA THR A 85 7.42 22.87 -2.20
C THR A 85 6.43 21.72 -2.01
N THR A 86 6.66 20.58 -2.65
CA THR A 86 5.78 19.41 -2.53
C THR A 86 6.54 18.14 -2.09
N PHE A 87 5.79 17.14 -1.66
CA PHE A 87 6.24 15.78 -1.37
C PHE A 87 5.17 14.79 -1.83
N ASN A 88 5.54 13.55 -2.10
CA ASN A 88 4.60 12.55 -2.61
C ASN A 88 3.97 11.75 -1.46
N LEU A 89 2.69 11.44 -1.63
CA LEU A 89 2.00 10.40 -0.89
C LEU A 89 2.48 9.01 -1.35
N PRO A 90 2.29 7.95 -0.54
CA PRO A 90 2.39 6.58 -1.04
C PRO A 90 1.47 6.37 -2.24
N ASP A 91 1.87 5.53 -3.21
CA ASP A 91 0.95 4.95 -4.18
C ASP A 91 0.77 3.47 -3.84
N LEU A 92 -0.40 3.13 -3.29
CA LEU A 92 -0.70 1.78 -2.77
C LEU A 92 -1.84 1.12 -3.56
N ARG A 93 -2.21 1.71 -4.69
CA ARG A 93 -3.29 1.20 -5.54
C ARG A 93 -2.84 -0.08 -6.22
N GLY A 94 -3.51 -1.19 -5.92
CA GLY A 94 -3.18 -2.51 -6.48
C GLY A 94 -1.99 -3.19 -5.80
N GLU A 95 -1.42 -2.60 -4.76
CA GLU A 95 -0.24 -3.13 -4.07
C GLU A 95 -0.61 -4.04 -2.89
N PHE A 96 0.16 -5.11 -2.70
CA PHE A 96 0.14 -5.88 -1.46
C PHE A 96 1.09 -5.29 -0.44
N ILE A 97 0.54 -4.83 0.69
CA ILE A 97 1.35 -4.28 1.77
C ILE A 97 1.85 -5.40 2.68
N ARG A 98 3.13 -5.32 3.00
CA ARG A 98 3.81 -6.25 3.91
C ARG A 98 4.53 -5.51 5.02
N GLY A 99 4.72 -6.20 6.14
CA GLY A 99 5.48 -5.65 7.27
C GLY A 99 6.91 -5.30 6.88
N PHE A 100 7.39 -4.15 7.36
CA PHE A 100 8.80 -3.79 7.28
C PHE A 100 9.60 -4.70 8.20
N ASP A 101 10.75 -5.21 7.72
CA ASP A 101 11.56 -6.16 8.48
C ASP A 101 12.06 -5.58 9.80
N ASN A 102 12.41 -4.29 9.80
CA ASN A 102 12.88 -3.55 10.97
C ASN A 102 13.88 -4.34 11.83
N ALA A 103 14.90 -4.91 11.17
CA ALA A 103 15.97 -5.70 11.76
C ALA A 103 15.57 -7.07 12.35
N ARG A 104 14.41 -7.63 11.96
CA ARG A 104 14.06 -9.02 12.29
C ARG A 104 14.91 -10.04 11.51
N GLY A 105 15.42 -9.67 10.33
CA GLY A 105 16.31 -10.51 9.52
C GLY A 105 15.61 -11.48 8.57
N VAL A 106 14.29 -11.38 8.39
CA VAL A 106 13.54 -12.19 7.43
C VAL A 106 13.59 -11.56 6.03
N ASP A 107 13.69 -10.25 5.95
CA ASP A 107 13.71 -9.47 4.71
C ASP A 107 14.68 -8.29 4.79
N SER A 108 15.90 -8.57 5.25
CA SER A 108 16.91 -7.56 5.62
C SER A 108 17.44 -6.72 4.45
N GLY A 109 17.24 -7.17 3.20
CA GLY A 109 17.71 -6.47 2.01
C GLY A 109 16.75 -5.38 1.52
N ARG A 110 15.54 -5.26 2.09
CA ARG A 110 14.52 -4.33 1.61
C ARG A 110 14.49 -3.04 2.44
N GLY A 111 14.50 -1.90 1.74
CA GLY A 111 14.32 -0.58 2.33
C GLY A 111 12.88 -0.33 2.80
N PHE A 112 12.72 0.57 3.78
CA PHE A 112 11.39 1.05 4.16
C PHE A 112 10.73 1.80 2.99
N GLY A 113 9.45 1.54 2.72
CA GLY A 113 8.68 2.22 1.67
C GLY A 113 9.08 1.90 0.22
N THR A 114 10.00 0.96 -0.01
CA THR A 114 10.45 0.64 -1.37
C THR A 114 9.53 -0.36 -2.09
N PHE A 115 9.30 -0.14 -3.37
CA PHE A 115 8.60 -1.08 -4.27
C PHE A 115 9.40 -2.38 -4.48
N GLN A 116 8.68 -3.49 -4.62
CA GLN A 116 9.22 -4.77 -5.03
C GLN A 116 8.26 -5.41 -6.04
N ALA A 117 8.76 -5.74 -7.23
CA ALA A 117 7.99 -6.45 -8.24
C ALA A 117 7.62 -7.87 -7.75
N ASP A 118 6.60 -8.45 -8.38
CA ASP A 118 6.21 -9.81 -8.12
C ASP A 118 7.34 -10.79 -8.48
N ALA A 119 7.38 -11.93 -7.78
CA ALA A 119 8.35 -12.97 -8.04
C ALA A 119 7.76 -14.34 -7.72
N PHE A 120 8.05 -15.32 -8.58
CA PHE A 120 7.83 -16.73 -8.31
C PHE A 120 9.11 -17.35 -7.75
N LYS A 121 8.97 -18.23 -6.75
CA LYS A 121 10.12 -18.99 -6.26
C LYS A 121 10.65 -19.91 -7.37
N SER A 122 11.97 -19.90 -7.57
CA SER A 122 12.65 -20.83 -8.48
C SER A 122 12.27 -22.26 -8.12
N HIS A 123 11.89 -23.03 -9.13
CA HIS A 123 11.55 -24.44 -9.02
C HIS A 123 11.85 -25.15 -10.35
N THR A 124 12.04 -26.47 -10.28
CA THR A 124 12.33 -27.31 -11.44
C THR A 124 11.31 -28.44 -11.54
N HIS A 125 10.98 -28.83 -12.76
CA HIS A 125 10.20 -30.03 -13.03
C HIS A 125 11.12 -31.08 -13.65
N SER A 126 11.07 -32.30 -13.14
CA SER A 126 11.75 -33.45 -13.75
C SER A 126 10.69 -34.30 -14.45
N TYR A 127 10.85 -34.49 -15.76
CA TYR A 127 10.00 -35.40 -16.52
C TYR A 127 10.85 -36.52 -17.10
N VAL A 128 10.45 -37.77 -16.86
CA VAL A 128 11.01 -38.95 -17.54
C VAL A 128 10.07 -39.29 -18.69
N GLY A 129 10.45 -38.92 -19.90
CA GLY A 129 9.74 -39.34 -21.11
C GLY A 129 10.26 -40.69 -21.58
N THR A 130 9.52 -41.76 -21.30
CA THR A 130 9.77 -43.05 -21.93
C THR A 130 9.06 -43.06 -23.28
N LEU A 131 9.80 -42.92 -24.38
CA LEU A 131 9.27 -43.30 -25.69
C LEU A 131 9.13 -44.82 -25.68
N ALA A 132 7.89 -45.32 -25.80
CA ALA A 132 7.70 -46.75 -26.06
C ALA A 132 8.44 -47.07 -27.38
N PRO A 133 9.31 -48.10 -27.41
CA PRO A 133 9.87 -48.54 -28.68
C PRO A 133 8.70 -48.88 -29.61
N ALA A 134 8.73 -48.36 -30.84
CA ALA A 134 7.79 -48.78 -31.86
C ALA A 134 7.85 -50.31 -31.93
N THR A 135 6.75 -51.00 -31.63
CA THR A 135 6.68 -52.45 -31.71
C THR A 135 6.84 -52.85 -33.17
N GLY A 136 8.07 -53.18 -33.60
CA GLY A 136 8.30 -53.78 -34.91
C GLY A 136 9.57 -53.40 -35.67
N LEU A 137 10.58 -52.74 -35.09
CA LEU A 137 11.86 -52.50 -35.80
C LEU A 137 13.07 -52.88 -34.96
N ASP A 138 14.01 -53.54 -35.64
CA ASP A 138 15.19 -54.20 -35.09
C ASP A 138 16.14 -53.25 -34.35
N SER A 139 16.62 -53.74 -33.21
CA SER A 139 17.85 -53.41 -32.49
C SER A 139 18.69 -52.22 -33.00
N GLY A 140 18.41 -51.00 -32.51
CA GLY A 140 19.39 -49.90 -32.63
C GLY A 140 18.84 -48.48 -32.68
N PHE A 141 18.10 -48.02 -31.67
CA PHE A 141 17.82 -46.59 -31.53
C PHE A 141 17.99 -46.15 -30.07
N GLY A 142 18.99 -45.29 -29.82
CA GLY A 142 19.19 -44.62 -28.54
C GLY A 142 18.02 -43.67 -28.25
N ALA A 143 17.54 -43.66 -27.02
CA ALA A 143 16.46 -42.79 -26.60
C ALA A 143 16.85 -41.31 -26.76
N THR A 144 16.23 -40.61 -27.72
CA THR A 144 16.39 -39.16 -27.86
C THR A 144 15.53 -38.44 -26.83
N THR A 145 16.15 -37.82 -25.84
CA THR A 145 15.48 -36.95 -24.87
C THR A 145 15.30 -35.54 -25.48
N THR A 146 14.10 -35.20 -25.92
CA THR A 146 13.77 -33.83 -26.36
C THR A 146 13.19 -33.03 -25.20
N GLY A 147 13.88 -31.99 -24.75
CA GLY A 147 13.35 -31.06 -23.75
C GLY A 147 12.12 -30.34 -24.28
N LYS A 148 10.96 -30.52 -23.63
CA LYS A 148 9.73 -29.79 -23.92
C LYS A 148 9.45 -28.81 -22.79
N THR A 149 9.37 -27.53 -23.10
CA THR A 149 8.96 -26.48 -22.17
C THR A 149 7.44 -26.35 -22.22
N THR A 150 6.78 -26.28 -21.08
CA THR A 150 5.34 -25.93 -21.04
C THR A 150 5.17 -24.47 -21.48
N GLY A 151 4.02 -24.13 -22.06
CA GLY A 151 3.64 -22.74 -22.29
C GLY A 151 3.46 -21.97 -20.98
N ALA A 152 3.47 -20.64 -21.06
CA ALA A 152 3.15 -19.80 -19.91
C ALA A 152 1.67 -19.98 -19.51
N ALA A 153 1.41 -20.22 -18.23
CA ALA A 153 0.08 -20.27 -17.65
C ALA A 153 0.02 -19.36 -16.43
N GLY A 154 -1.06 -18.59 -16.29
CA GLY A 154 -1.21 -17.57 -15.24
C GLY A 154 -1.54 -16.19 -15.80
N GLY A 155 -1.70 -15.21 -14.90
CA GLY A 155 -1.90 -13.80 -15.23
C GLY A 155 -0.64 -12.97 -15.00
N SER A 156 -0.79 -11.64 -15.00
CA SER A 156 0.30 -10.67 -14.78
C SER A 156 0.96 -10.74 -13.39
N GLU A 157 0.39 -11.48 -12.44
CA GLU A 157 0.89 -11.60 -11.08
C GLU A 157 0.35 -12.89 -10.44
N THR A 158 1.11 -13.48 -9.52
CA THR A 158 0.57 -14.47 -8.58
C THR A 158 -0.06 -13.79 -7.39
N ARG A 159 -1.39 -13.75 -7.40
CA ARG A 159 -2.20 -13.10 -6.36
C ARG A 159 -2.85 -14.15 -5.47
N PRO A 160 -2.67 -14.09 -4.14
CA PRO A 160 -3.60 -14.73 -3.22
C PRO A 160 -5.03 -14.21 -3.45
N ARG A 161 -6.05 -14.99 -3.09
CA ARG A 161 -7.44 -14.49 -3.07
C ARG A 161 -7.51 -13.27 -2.15
N ASN A 162 -8.01 -12.15 -2.65
CA ASN A 162 -8.08 -10.88 -1.92
C ASN A 162 -9.34 -10.06 -2.30
N ILE A 163 -9.65 -9.06 -1.48
CA ILE A 163 -10.67 -8.03 -1.75
C ILE A 163 -9.95 -6.69 -1.76
N ALA A 164 -10.16 -5.88 -2.81
CA ALA A 164 -9.56 -4.56 -2.91
C ALA A 164 -10.30 -3.54 -2.03
N MET A 165 -9.54 -2.78 -1.26
CA MET A 165 -10.01 -1.65 -0.44
C MET A 165 -9.17 -0.42 -0.75
N THR A 166 -9.69 0.78 -0.47
CA THR A 166 -8.95 2.03 -0.67
C THR A 166 -8.01 2.25 0.51
N TYR A 167 -6.72 2.48 0.26
CA TYR A 167 -5.80 2.92 1.31
C TYR A 167 -5.82 4.44 1.43
N ILE A 168 -5.97 4.92 2.66
CA ILE A 168 -6.00 6.34 2.98
C ILE A 168 -4.99 6.68 4.07
N ILE A 169 -4.38 7.85 3.99
CA ILE A 169 -3.38 8.38 4.92
C ILE A 169 -3.90 9.61 5.64
N LYS A 170 -3.72 9.65 6.96
CA LYS A 170 -4.08 10.79 7.80
C LYS A 170 -3.12 11.96 7.56
N TYR A 171 -3.62 13.16 7.27
CA TYR A 171 -2.82 14.39 7.16
C TYR A 171 -2.97 15.32 8.36
#